data_AF-A0A3S4M4S1-F1
#
_entry.id   AF-A0A3S4M4S1-F1
#
_cell.length_a   1.000
_cell.length_b   1.000
_cell.length_c   1.000
_cell.angle_alpha   90.00
_cell.angle_beta   90.00
_cell.angle_gamma   90.00
#
_symmetry.space_group_name_H-M   'P 1'
#
loop_
_entity.id
_entity.type
_entity.pdbx_description
1 polymer ?
#
loop_
_entity_poly.entity_id
_entity_poly.type
_entity_poly.pdbx_seq_one_letter_code
_entity_poly.pdbx_strand_id
1 'polypeptide(L)' 'MLKTISPLISPELLKVLAEMGHGMRLFFPMPTSPRTAWDRRLFAQMV' A
#
# COMPACT_ATOMS: atom_id res chain seq x y z
N MET A 1 20.16 6.93 -3.79
CA MET A 1 18.96 7.46 -4.48
C MET A 1 18.85 6.76 -5.83
N LEU A 2 17.75 6.04 -6.06
CA LEU A 2 17.52 5.34 -7.34
C LEU A 2 17.10 6.37 -8.39
N LYS A 3 17.80 6.42 -9.53
CA LYS A 3 17.70 7.51 -10.53
C LYS A 3 16.36 7.56 -11.29
N THR A 4 15.51 6.54 -11.12
CA THR A 4 14.28 6.33 -11.89
C THR A 4 13.01 6.28 -11.06
N ILE A 5 13.13 6.30 -9.72
CA ILE A 5 11.99 6.15 -8.81
C ILE A 5 11.76 7.48 -8.12
N SER A 6 10.49 7.92 -8.07
CA SER A 6 10.11 9.17 -7.42
C SER A 6 10.63 9.21 -5.98
N PRO A 7 11.35 10.26 -5.57
CA PRO A 7 11.91 10.38 -4.21
C PRO A 7 10.83 10.50 -3.12
N LEU A 8 9.56 10.68 -3.53
CA LEU A 8 8.40 10.73 -2.64
C LEU A 8 7.95 9.34 -2.17
N ILE A 9 8.48 8.27 -2.76
CA ILE A 9 8.17 6.91 -2.35
C ILE A 9 9.16 6.51 -1.25
N SER A 10 8.64 6.22 -0.06
CA SER A 10 9.48 5.77 1.06
C SER A 10 10.14 4.42 0.75
N PRO A 11 11.35 4.16 1.26
CA PRO A 11 12.03 2.87 1.04
C PRO A 11 11.21 1.68 1.57
N GLU A 12 10.40 1.86 2.61
CA GLU A 12 9.49 0.84 3.12
C GLU A 12 8.38 0.51 2.11
N LEU A 13 7.79 1.53 1.47
CA LEU A 13 6.77 1.32 0.43
C LEU A 13 7.37 0.62 -0.81
N LEU A 14 8.62 0.93 -1.16
CA LEU A 14 9.32 0.23 -2.24
C LEU A 14 9.53 -1.26 -1.94
N LYS A 15 9.86 -1.60 -0.69
CA LYS A 15 9.96 -2.99 -0.26
C LYS A 15 8.63 -3.70 -0.39
N VAL A 16 7.54 -3.07 0.08
CA VAL A 16 6.18 -3.62 -0.06
C VAL A 16 5.86 -3.85 -1.53
N LEU A 17 6.06 -2.86 -2.39
CA LEU A 17 5.84 -2.95 -3.84
C LEU A 17 6.66 -4.07 -4.50
N ALA A 18 7.91 -4.25 -4.09
CA ALA A 18 8.78 -5.31 -4.60
C ALA A 18 8.33 -6.72 -4.15
N GLU A 19 7.69 -6.82 -2.99
CA GLU A 19 7.11 -8.06 -2.46
C GLU A 19 5.67 -8.31 -2.97
N MET A 20 5.03 -7.36 -3.67
CA MET A 20 3.69 -7.55 -4.21
C MET A 20 3.70 -8.50 -5.41
N GLY A 21 3.02 -9.63 -5.27
CA GLY A 21 2.75 -10.57 -6.35
C GLY A 21 1.64 -10.10 -7.30
N HIS A 22 1.50 -10.80 -8.43
CA HIS A 22 0.44 -10.53 -9.40
C HIS A 22 -0.94 -10.73 -8.77
N GLY A 23 -1.82 -9.72 -8.88
CA GLY A 23 -3.17 -9.74 -8.29
C GLY A 23 -3.31 -9.05 -6.93
N MET A 24 -2.20 -8.57 -6.33
CA MET A 24 -2.27 -7.79 -5.09
C MET A 24 -2.59 -6.32 -5.37
N ARG A 25 -3.46 -5.72 -4.55
CA ARG A 25 -3.88 -4.31 -4.69
C ARG A 25 -3.45 -3.49 -3.48
N LEU A 26 -2.89 -2.30 -3.73
CA LEU A 26 -2.61 -1.31 -2.70
C LEU A 26 -3.80 -0.36 -2.53
N PHE A 27 -4.08 -0.01 -1.28
CA PHE A 27 -5.02 1.04 -0.94
C PHE A 27 -4.27 2.15 -0.19
N PHE A 28 -4.36 3.37 -0.71
CA PHE A 28 -3.84 4.56 -0.05
C PHE A 28 -5.00 5.28 0.65
N PRO A 29 -5.13 5.15 1.98
CA PRO A 29 -6.22 5.79 2.70
C PRO A 29 -6.06 7.31 2.67
N MET A 30 -7.17 8.02 2.48
CA MET A 30 -7.23 9.46 2.70
C MET A 30 -6.94 9.79 4.17
N PRO A 31 -6.44 11.00 4.50
CA PRO A 31 -6.14 11.38 5.89
C PRO A 31 -7.33 11.30 6.84
N THR A 32 -8.54 11.51 6.33
CA THR A 32 -9.81 11.40 7.06
C THR A 32 -10.34 9.97 7.15
N SER A 33 -9.67 9.02 6.49
CA SER A 33 -10.07 7.62 6.49
C SER A 33 -9.82 7.02 7.86
N PRO A 34 -10.81 6.34 8.47
CA PRO A 34 -10.63 5.68 9.76
C PRO A 34 -9.65 4.51 9.61
N ARG A 35 -8.36 4.76 9.89
CA ARG A 35 -7.27 3.78 9.78
C ARG A 35 -7.57 2.45 10.51
N THR A 36 -8.38 2.51 11.56
CA THR A 36 -8.81 1.36 12.37
C THR A 36 -10.03 0.61 11.81
N ALA A 37 -10.79 1.23 10.91
CA ALA A 37 -11.93 0.57 10.26
C ALA A 37 -11.51 -0.30 9.06
N TRP A 38 -10.26 -0.20 8.61
CA TRP A 38 -9.72 -0.98 7.48
C TRP A 38 -8.77 -2.07 7.99
N ASP A 39 -9.21 -2.84 8.97
CA ASP A 39 -8.49 -4.03 9.44
C ASP A 39 -8.55 -5.17 8.38
N ARG A 40 -7.57 -6.09 8.44
CA ARG A 40 -7.35 -7.17 7.45
C ARG A 40 -8.60 -8.02 7.16
N ARG A 41 -9.57 -8.07 8.09
CA ARG A 41 -10.83 -8.81 7.93
C ARG A 41 -11.81 -8.18 6.93
N LEU A 42 -11.85 -6.85 6.84
CA LEU A 42 -12.79 -6.16 5.95
C LEU A 42 -12.27 -6.11 4.51
N PHE A 43 -10.95 -6.06 4.33
CA PHE A 43 -10.34 -6.13 3.00
C PHE A 43 -10.58 -7.50 2.34
N ALA A 44 -10.61 -8.58 3.11
CA ALA A 44 -10.86 -9.93 2.59
C ALA A 44 -12.31 -10.16 2.12
N GLN A 45 -13.29 -9.36 2.58
CA GLN A 45 -14.70 -9.50 2.18
C GLN A 45 -15.08 -8.64 0.95
N MET A 46 -14.17 -7.81 0.45
CA MET A 46 -14.39 -6.92 -0.69
C MET A 46 -13.71 -7.42 -1.98
N VAL A 47 -13.14 -8.63 -1.97
CA VAL A 47 -12.51 -9.29 -3.14
C VAL A 47 -13.33 -10.50 -3.56
#